data_AF-A0ABD3QE08-F1
#
_entry.id   AF-A0ABD3QE08-F1
#
_cell.length_a   1.000
_cell.length_b   1.000
_cell.length_c   1.000
_cell.angle_alpha   90.00
_cell.angle_beta   90.00
_cell.angle_gamma   90.00
#
_symmetry.space_group_name_H-M   'P 1'
#
loop_
_entity.id
_entity.type
_entity.pdbx_description
1 polymer ?
#
loop_
_entity_poly.entity_id
_entity_poly.type
_entity_poly.pdbx_seq_one_letter_code
_entity_poly.pdbx_strand_id
1 'polypeptide(L)'
;MYLSPLAKEKQRLSSPINVNKERQAMNANQIIGHPLSGLHNQNAHLKKPVIFEVPKSEHLNPATGFANCVVTRVGSKNLYHFSHQVGGTETVSMIGNKLIQILPSTLNNRFHHQETSRTSNYHIFDAERGGMNAKLSKKSGHYIGKLRHDKDKPAGCYTLYNASREKQEMAAFVYDIPSLTQQIKEGQPPRKMQAIVPKSSTATSGKENSTRSSINYQAANANRLIEHLHNGTWKHQKLVALQTKPPKFHEGQYRLNFSGRVHTASVKNMQLEDEQGEVLLQFGKVDEERFHLDYKAPFTAFSAFGAALCQFDM
;
A
#
# COMPACT_ATOMS: atom_id res chain seq x y z
N MET A 1 33.96 48.83 -27.44
CA MET A 1 33.77 48.03 -26.21
C MET A 1 32.28 47.86 -26.00
N TYR A 2 31.77 46.65 -26.25
CA TYR A 2 30.40 46.24 -25.91
C TYR A 2 30.37 45.82 -24.43
N LEU A 3 29.41 46.31 -23.66
CA LEU A 3 29.04 45.77 -22.34
C LEU A 3 27.60 45.23 -22.40
N SER A 4 27.45 44.03 -21.85
CA SER A 4 26.34 43.07 -22.00
C SER A 4 25.05 43.42 -21.22
N PRO A 5 23.86 43.02 -21.70
CA PRO A 5 22.59 43.23 -21.02
C PRO A 5 22.33 42.14 -19.97
N LEU A 6 22.87 42.33 -18.76
CA LEU A 6 22.62 41.45 -17.60
C LEU A 6 22.20 42.28 -16.39
N ALA A 7 21.11 43.05 -16.55
CA ALA A 7 20.56 43.88 -15.46
C ALA A 7 19.04 44.12 -15.55
N LYS A 8 18.27 43.22 -16.18
CA LYS A 8 16.79 43.31 -16.19
C LYS A 8 16.05 42.02 -15.78
N GLU A 9 16.74 41.02 -15.23
CA GLU A 9 16.13 39.73 -14.85
C GLU A 9 16.30 39.39 -13.36
N LYS A 10 16.04 40.36 -12.48
CA LYS A 10 16.03 40.14 -11.02
C LYS A 10 14.79 40.67 -10.29
N GLN A 11 13.63 40.65 -10.95
CA GLN A 11 12.35 41.01 -10.30
C GLN A 11 11.14 40.16 -10.72
N ARG A 12 11.34 38.91 -11.17
CA ARG A 12 10.23 37.99 -11.53
C ARG A 12 10.36 36.56 -11.00
N LEU A 13 10.94 36.37 -9.82
CA LEU A 13 10.98 35.06 -9.14
C LEU A 13 10.68 35.22 -7.64
N SER A 14 9.47 35.67 -7.34
CA SER A 14 8.84 35.50 -6.03
C SER A 14 7.33 35.43 -6.20
N SER A 15 6.87 34.45 -6.98
CA SER A 15 5.47 34.04 -6.93
C SER A 15 5.25 33.25 -5.64
N PRO A 16 4.29 33.62 -4.78
CA PRO A 16 3.97 32.82 -3.61
C PRO A 16 3.55 31.41 -4.07
N ILE A 17 4.08 30.38 -3.40
CA ILE A 17 3.66 28.99 -3.55
C ILE A 17 2.13 28.98 -3.43
N ASN A 18 1.46 28.58 -4.52
CA ASN A 18 0.01 28.73 -4.67
C ASN A 18 -0.71 27.71 -3.78
N VAL A 19 -0.99 28.10 -2.53
CA VAL A 19 -1.74 27.35 -1.50
C VAL A 19 -3.08 26.80 -2.01
N ASN A 20 -3.63 27.34 -3.10
CA ASN A 20 -4.88 26.85 -3.70
C ASN A 20 -4.74 25.51 -4.44
N LYS A 21 -3.54 25.06 -4.82
CA LYS A 21 -3.35 23.83 -5.62
C LYS A 21 -3.18 22.56 -4.77
N GLU A 22 -2.58 22.64 -3.58
CA GLU A 22 -2.62 21.53 -2.62
C GLU A 22 -4.06 21.22 -2.17
N ARG A 23 -4.89 22.26 -2.04
CA ARG A 23 -6.33 22.11 -1.79
C ARG A 23 -7.03 21.32 -2.90
N GLN A 24 -6.61 21.42 -4.16
CA GLN A 24 -7.22 20.69 -5.27
C GLN A 24 -6.93 19.18 -5.22
N ALA A 25 -5.71 18.77 -4.88
CA ALA A 25 -5.37 17.35 -4.70
C ALA A 25 -6.08 16.71 -3.48
N MET A 26 -6.24 17.48 -2.39
CA MET A 26 -7.07 17.07 -1.25
C MET A 26 -8.57 17.02 -1.61
N ASN A 27 -9.03 17.94 -2.47
CA ASN A 27 -10.41 17.97 -2.95
C ASN A 27 -10.76 16.81 -3.89
N ALA A 28 -9.78 16.13 -4.48
CA ALA A 28 -10.01 14.93 -5.29
C ALA A 28 -10.31 13.67 -4.47
N ASN A 29 -10.01 13.70 -3.16
CA ASN A 29 -10.06 12.54 -2.25
C ASN A 29 -11.06 12.72 -1.09
N GLN A 30 -12.09 13.56 -1.26
CA GLN A 30 -13.13 13.72 -0.24
C GLN A 30 -14.08 12.50 -0.20
N ILE A 31 -14.63 12.22 0.98
CA ILE A 31 -15.26 10.93 1.30
C ILE A 31 -16.77 11.07 1.33
N ILE A 32 -17.49 10.05 0.84
CA ILE A 32 -18.92 9.89 1.07
C ILE A 32 -19.15 8.75 2.06
N GLY A 33 -19.94 9.04 3.10
CA GLY A 33 -20.45 8.06 4.05
C GLY A 33 -20.99 8.71 5.31
N HIS A 34 -22.31 8.60 5.54
CA HIS A 34 -22.86 8.74 6.88
C HIS A 34 -22.42 7.54 7.73
N PRO A 35 -22.17 7.70 9.03
CA PRO A 35 -21.90 6.55 9.90
C PRO A 35 -23.05 5.57 9.79
N LEU A 36 -22.73 4.28 9.58
CA LEU A 36 -23.70 3.19 9.75
C LEU A 36 -24.01 3.06 11.25
N SER A 37 -24.82 3.96 11.77
CA SER A 37 -25.40 3.86 13.11
C SER A 37 -26.28 2.60 13.15
N GLY A 38 -25.88 1.59 13.93
CA GLY A 38 -26.72 0.42 14.23
C GLY A 38 -26.15 -0.98 14.00
N LEU A 39 -24.93 -1.16 13.46
CA LEU A 39 -24.41 -2.50 13.09
C LEU A 39 -23.43 -3.14 14.09
N HIS A 40 -23.44 -2.75 15.37
CA HIS A 40 -22.50 -3.31 16.36
C HIS A 40 -22.66 -4.82 16.62
N ASN A 41 -23.76 -5.45 16.18
CA ASN A 41 -24.07 -6.85 16.50
C ASN A 41 -23.99 -7.85 15.32
N GLN A 42 -23.74 -7.42 14.09
CA GLN A 42 -23.68 -8.35 12.93
C GLN A 42 -22.29 -8.98 12.70
N ASN A 43 -21.25 -8.52 13.41
CA ASN A 43 -19.88 -8.96 13.21
C ASN A 43 -19.38 -9.99 14.24
N ALA A 44 -20.21 -10.38 15.21
CA ALA A 44 -19.81 -11.25 16.33
C ALA A 44 -19.39 -12.67 15.90
N HIS A 45 -19.87 -13.13 14.73
CA HIS A 45 -19.58 -14.47 14.19
C HIS A 45 -18.43 -14.51 13.17
N LEU A 46 -17.87 -13.35 12.80
CA LEU A 46 -16.79 -13.32 11.82
C LEU A 46 -15.55 -14.00 12.37
N LYS A 47 -14.82 -14.70 11.50
CA LYS A 47 -13.51 -15.27 11.84
C LYS A 47 -12.40 -14.41 11.27
N LYS A 48 -11.24 -14.48 11.93
CA LYS A 48 -10.02 -13.80 11.48
C LYS A 48 -9.34 -14.60 10.35
N PRO A 49 -9.01 -13.98 9.20
CA PRO A 49 -8.19 -14.60 8.17
C PRO A 49 -6.79 -15.01 8.66
N VAL A 50 -6.25 -16.09 8.10
CA VAL A 50 -4.83 -16.42 8.20
C VAL A 50 -4.02 -15.47 7.33
N ILE A 51 -2.85 -15.01 7.82
CA ILE A 51 -2.05 -13.93 7.21
C ILE A 51 -1.78 -14.12 5.70
N PHE A 52 -1.49 -15.35 5.29
CA PHE A 52 -1.13 -15.69 3.91
C PHE A 52 -2.27 -16.31 3.10
N GLU A 53 -3.48 -16.40 3.66
CA GLU A 53 -4.65 -16.91 2.96
C GLU A 53 -5.52 -15.77 2.42
N VAL A 54 -6.23 -16.06 1.34
CA VAL A 54 -7.28 -15.19 0.81
C VAL A 54 -8.52 -15.30 1.70
N PRO A 55 -9.21 -14.19 2.03
CA PRO A 55 -10.36 -14.23 2.90
C PRO A 55 -11.52 -14.98 2.24
N LYS A 56 -12.22 -15.80 3.03
CA LYS A 56 -13.42 -16.56 2.65
C LYS A 56 -14.66 -15.83 3.15
N SER A 57 -15.85 -16.29 2.76
CA SER A 57 -17.13 -15.68 3.17
C SER A 57 -17.26 -15.47 4.68
N GLU A 58 -16.78 -16.40 5.51
CA GLU A 58 -16.79 -16.29 6.98
C GLU A 58 -15.88 -15.19 7.57
N HIS A 59 -15.02 -14.59 6.74
CA HIS A 59 -14.13 -13.48 7.12
C HIS A 59 -14.65 -12.12 6.64
N LEU A 60 -15.61 -12.10 5.71
CA LEU A 60 -16.04 -10.87 5.04
C LEU A 60 -17.20 -10.26 5.81
N ASN A 61 -17.11 -8.97 6.10
CA ASN A 61 -18.23 -8.22 6.63
C ASN A 61 -19.40 -8.28 5.62
N PRO A 62 -20.61 -8.73 6.03
CA PRO A 62 -21.71 -8.96 5.10
C PRO A 62 -22.27 -7.67 4.47
N ALA A 63 -22.06 -6.51 5.10
CA ALA A 63 -22.50 -5.22 4.56
C ALA A 63 -21.55 -4.65 3.51
N THR A 64 -20.23 -4.87 3.67
CA THR A 64 -19.21 -4.29 2.77
C THR A 64 -18.61 -5.30 1.78
N GLY A 65 -18.63 -6.59 2.12
CA GLY A 65 -17.97 -7.65 1.37
C GLY A 65 -16.45 -7.69 1.54
N PHE A 66 -15.88 -6.99 2.53
CA PHE A 66 -14.44 -6.95 2.80
C PHE A 66 -14.08 -7.60 4.14
N ALA A 67 -12.85 -8.10 4.23
CA ALA A 67 -12.20 -8.33 5.52
C ALA A 67 -11.74 -6.99 6.08
N ASN A 68 -12.34 -6.57 7.20
CA ASN A 68 -12.10 -5.25 7.78
C ASN A 68 -10.82 -5.24 8.62
N CYS A 69 -9.90 -4.31 8.34
CA CYS A 69 -8.66 -4.18 9.10
C CYS A 69 -8.28 -2.72 9.35
N VAL A 70 -7.29 -2.55 10.22
CA VAL A 70 -6.71 -1.26 10.58
C VAL A 70 -5.19 -1.35 10.49
N VAL A 71 -4.58 -0.28 9.99
CA VAL A 71 -3.15 -0.03 10.11
C VAL A 71 -2.94 1.19 11.01
N THR A 72 -2.15 1.01 12.07
CA THR A 72 -1.79 2.08 13.01
C THR A 72 -0.29 2.31 12.96
N ARG A 73 0.15 3.57 12.83
CA ARG A 73 1.55 3.95 12.97
C ARG A 73 1.84 4.20 14.45
N VAL A 74 2.94 3.64 14.95
CA VAL A 74 3.26 3.57 16.38
C VAL A 74 4.60 4.24 16.67
N GLY A 75 4.63 5.13 17.67
CA GLY A 75 5.86 5.74 18.18
C GLY A 75 6.63 6.56 17.13
N SER A 76 7.92 6.28 16.96
CA SER A 76 8.90 7.06 16.16
C SER A 76 8.75 6.96 14.63
N LYS A 77 7.52 6.82 14.12
CA LYS A 77 7.13 6.84 12.69
C LYS A 77 7.69 5.72 11.80
N ASN A 78 8.39 4.73 12.37
CA ASN A 78 8.92 3.59 11.62
C ASN A 78 8.19 2.27 11.88
N LEU A 79 7.30 2.24 12.88
CA LEU A 79 6.59 1.03 13.28
C LEU A 79 5.12 1.12 12.88
N TYR A 80 4.60 0.04 12.31
CA TYR A 80 3.25 -0.06 11.78
C TYR A 80 2.61 -1.36 12.27
N HIS A 81 1.45 -1.27 12.91
CA HIS A 81 0.67 -2.43 13.34
C HIS A 81 -0.48 -2.65 12.37
N PHE A 82 -0.59 -3.85 11.82
CA PHE A 82 -1.76 -4.31 11.10
C PHE A 82 -2.64 -5.12 12.05
N SER A 83 -3.92 -4.77 12.13
CA SER A 83 -4.89 -5.44 13.01
C SER A 83 -6.14 -5.84 12.24
N HIS A 84 -6.60 -7.07 12.41
CA HIS A 84 -7.91 -7.48 11.94
C HIS A 84 -8.99 -6.93 12.88
N GLN A 85 -10.10 -6.44 12.32
CA GLN A 85 -11.28 -6.01 13.08
C GLN A 85 -12.36 -7.10 13.02
N VAL A 86 -12.50 -7.86 14.10
CA VAL A 86 -13.42 -9.01 14.17
C VAL A 86 -14.23 -8.93 15.46
N GLY A 87 -15.57 -9.02 15.37
CA GLY A 87 -16.43 -9.00 16.56
C GLY A 87 -16.29 -7.75 17.45
N GLY A 88 -15.93 -6.60 16.87
CA GLY A 88 -15.67 -5.36 17.63
C GLY A 88 -14.31 -5.31 18.33
N THR A 89 -13.47 -6.35 18.18
CA THR A 89 -12.12 -6.40 18.70
C THR A 89 -11.09 -6.12 17.62
N GLU A 90 -9.95 -5.55 18.02
CA GLU A 90 -8.81 -5.30 17.13
C GLU A 90 -7.60 -6.04 17.66
N THR A 91 -7.16 -7.05 16.92
CA THR A 91 -6.00 -7.85 17.30
C THR A 91 -4.87 -7.59 16.33
N VAL A 92 -3.71 -7.16 16.84
CA VAL A 92 -2.50 -6.97 16.02
C VAL A 92 -2.04 -8.33 15.50
N SER A 93 -2.06 -8.48 14.18
CA SER A 93 -1.63 -9.70 13.49
C SER A 93 -0.23 -9.58 12.90
N MET A 94 0.16 -8.38 12.46
CA MET A 94 1.48 -8.16 11.88
C MET A 94 2.08 -6.83 12.31
N ILE A 95 3.42 -6.81 12.34
CA ILE A 95 4.21 -5.61 12.59
C ILE A 95 5.09 -5.34 11.37
N GLY A 96 4.96 -4.15 10.79
CA GLY A 96 5.85 -3.61 9.78
C GLY A 96 6.85 -2.65 10.43
N ASN A 97 8.14 -2.85 10.18
CA ASN A 97 9.21 -2.00 10.68
C ASN A 97 10.03 -1.44 9.52
N LYS A 98 9.99 -0.11 9.34
CA LYS A 98 10.79 0.61 8.34
C LYS A 98 12.23 0.70 8.83
N LEU A 99 13.16 0.18 8.03
CA LEU A 99 14.59 0.33 8.32
C LEU A 99 15.06 1.72 7.87
N ILE A 100 15.63 2.47 8.81
CA ILE A 100 16.44 3.64 8.50
C ILE A 100 17.88 3.16 8.40
N GLN A 101 18.47 3.14 7.19
CA GLN A 101 19.93 3.04 7.11
C GLN A 101 20.49 4.45 7.30
N ILE A 102 21.32 4.62 8.33
CA ILE A 102 22.21 5.77 8.48
C ILE A 102 23.49 5.39 7.75
N LEU A 103 23.81 6.08 6.65
CA LEU A 103 25.12 5.92 6.00
C LEU A 103 26.18 6.63 6.85
N PRO A 104 27.34 6.02 7.12
CA PRO A 104 28.45 6.72 7.76
C PRO A 104 29.01 7.77 6.79
N SER A 105 28.90 9.06 7.14
CA SER A 105 29.50 10.14 6.37
C SER A 105 31.00 10.19 6.62
N THR A 106 31.82 9.87 5.62
CA THR A 106 33.22 10.32 5.58
C THR A 106 33.25 11.77 5.10
N LEU A 107 33.24 12.72 6.03
CA LEU A 107 34.03 13.97 6.01
C LEU A 107 33.55 14.92 7.11
N ASN A 108 34.51 15.36 7.92
CA ASN A 108 34.38 16.46 8.86
C ASN A 108 33.84 17.71 8.14
N ASN A 109 32.56 18.05 8.34
CA ASN A 109 32.17 19.41 8.68
C ASN A 109 30.69 19.53 9.03
N ARG A 110 30.44 20.44 9.97
CA ARG A 110 29.17 20.73 10.63
C ARG A 110 28.07 21.09 9.63
N PHE A 111 27.18 20.16 9.30
CA PHE A 111 25.75 20.37 9.01
C PHE A 111 25.04 19.02 9.21
N HIS A 112 24.02 18.97 10.07
CA HIS A 112 23.22 17.76 10.29
C HIS A 112 22.36 17.47 9.05
N HIS A 113 22.89 16.73 8.09
CA HIS A 113 22.09 16.09 7.05
C HIS A 113 21.84 14.63 7.40
N GLN A 114 20.57 14.31 7.66
CA GLN A 114 20.08 12.96 7.88
C GLN A 114 19.89 12.31 6.50
N GLU A 115 20.94 11.71 5.94
CA GLU A 115 20.79 10.94 4.70
C GLU A 115 20.02 9.65 4.98
N THR A 116 18.71 9.67 4.75
CA THR A 116 17.86 8.48 4.77
C THR A 116 18.21 7.60 3.58
N SER A 117 18.44 6.30 3.79
CA SER A 117 18.70 5.34 2.71
C SER A 117 17.80 5.56 1.49
N ARG A 118 18.40 5.57 0.29
CA ARG A 118 17.71 5.77 -1.00
C ARG A 118 16.66 4.71 -1.34
N THR A 119 16.55 3.63 -0.54
CA THR A 119 15.54 2.58 -0.69
C THR A 119 14.79 2.33 0.58
N SER A 120 13.50 2.52 0.53
CA SER A 120 12.62 2.11 1.60
C SER A 120 12.54 0.60 1.69
N ASN A 121 12.79 0.09 2.88
CA ASN A 121 12.78 -1.33 3.20
C ASN A 121 11.99 -1.53 4.49
N TYR A 122 10.88 -2.26 4.39
CA TYR A 122 10.08 -2.64 5.54
C TYR A 122 10.28 -4.13 5.81
N HIS A 123 10.63 -4.48 7.04
CA HIS A 123 10.57 -5.86 7.50
C HIS A 123 9.22 -6.12 8.16
N ILE A 124 8.62 -7.26 7.85
CA ILE A 124 7.29 -7.63 8.31
C ILE A 124 7.40 -8.87 9.19
N PHE A 125 6.69 -8.82 10.31
CA PHE A 125 6.74 -9.79 11.39
C PHE A 125 5.34 -10.27 11.75
N ASP A 126 5.23 -11.55 12.12
CA ASP A 126 4.02 -12.17 12.67
C ASP A 126 3.91 -11.84 14.16
N ALA A 127 2.96 -10.97 14.50
CA ALA A 127 2.75 -10.52 15.87
C ALA A 127 2.03 -11.57 16.73
N GLU A 128 1.32 -12.50 16.10
CA GLU A 128 0.57 -13.56 16.79
C GLU A 128 1.52 -14.63 17.29
N ARG A 129 2.59 -14.90 16.53
CA ARG A 129 3.68 -15.79 16.93
C ARG A 129 4.71 -15.11 17.82
N GLY A 130 5.08 -13.87 17.50
CA GLY A 130 6.15 -13.14 18.19
C GLY A 130 5.70 -12.47 19.48
N GLY A 131 4.49 -11.92 19.51
CA GLY A 131 4.06 -10.93 20.49
C GLY A 131 4.44 -9.50 20.08
N MET A 132 3.67 -8.51 20.55
CA MET A 132 3.83 -7.11 20.13
C MET A 132 5.16 -6.47 20.56
N ASN A 133 5.74 -6.92 21.67
CA ASN A 133 6.97 -6.37 22.24
C ASN A 133 8.21 -7.21 21.89
N ALA A 134 8.08 -8.14 20.94
CA ALA A 134 9.17 -9.03 20.59
C ALA A 134 10.27 -8.34 19.79
N LYS A 135 11.47 -8.92 19.86
CA LYS A 135 12.63 -8.43 19.12
C LYS A 135 12.41 -8.57 17.60
N LEU A 136 12.31 -7.44 16.92
CA LEU A 136 12.13 -7.34 15.47
C LEU A 136 13.46 -7.58 14.72
N SER A 137 13.79 -8.86 14.49
CA SER A 137 15.01 -9.26 13.76
C SER A 137 14.70 -10.31 12.71
N LYS A 138 15.36 -10.30 11.56
CA LYS A 138 15.19 -11.37 10.56
C LYS A 138 15.52 -12.77 11.06
N LYS A 139 16.31 -12.86 12.14
CA LYS A 139 16.66 -14.10 12.82
C LYS A 139 15.63 -14.52 13.86
N SER A 140 14.65 -13.67 14.15
CA SER A 140 13.54 -14.05 15.02
C SER A 140 12.64 -15.03 14.28
N GLY A 141 12.14 -16.05 14.97
CA GLY A 141 11.26 -17.07 14.38
C GLY A 141 9.92 -16.53 13.87
N HIS A 142 9.67 -15.23 14.01
CA HIS A 142 8.44 -14.56 13.60
C HIS A 142 8.67 -13.53 12.48
N TYR A 143 9.83 -13.53 11.82
CA TYR A 143 10.03 -12.78 10.57
C TYR A 143 9.33 -13.47 9.40
N ILE A 144 8.48 -12.76 8.67
CA ILE A 144 7.62 -13.35 7.62
C ILE A 144 7.80 -12.75 6.24
N GLY A 145 8.47 -11.60 6.11
CA GLY A 145 8.83 -11.08 4.80
C GLY A 145 9.29 -9.62 4.80
N LYS A 146 9.34 -9.02 3.61
CA LYS A 146 9.77 -7.62 3.45
C LYS A 146 9.09 -6.95 2.26
N LEU A 147 8.83 -5.65 2.39
CA LEU A 147 8.56 -4.77 1.26
C LEU A 147 9.85 -4.03 0.91
N ARG A 148 10.23 -4.04 -0.36
CA ARG A 148 11.45 -3.39 -0.86
C ARG A 148 11.12 -2.44 -2.01
N HIS A 149 11.65 -1.23 -1.97
CA HIS A 149 11.78 -0.38 -3.16
C HIS A 149 12.87 -0.93 -4.09
N ASP A 150 12.52 -1.24 -5.34
CA ASP A 150 13.42 -1.87 -6.30
C ASP A 150 14.30 -0.83 -6.99
N LYS A 151 15.61 -0.80 -6.65
CA LYS A 151 16.60 0.17 -7.18
C LYS A 151 16.81 0.08 -8.69
N ASP A 152 16.67 -1.12 -9.22
CA ASP A 152 16.98 -1.45 -10.62
C ASP A 152 15.79 -1.17 -11.55
N LYS A 153 14.66 -0.73 -10.98
CA LYS A 153 13.42 -0.41 -11.69
C LYS A 153 13.15 1.11 -11.60
N PRO A 154 12.24 1.66 -12.43
CA PRO A 154 11.84 3.07 -12.33
C PRO A 154 11.41 3.45 -10.91
N ALA A 155 11.56 4.73 -10.56
CA ALA A 155 11.12 5.26 -9.28
C ALA A 155 9.64 4.90 -9.02
N GLY A 156 9.29 4.55 -7.78
CA GLY A 156 7.93 4.12 -7.43
C GLY A 156 7.64 2.62 -7.57
N CYS A 157 8.61 1.80 -7.96
CA CYS A 157 8.47 0.34 -8.00
C CYS A 157 8.79 -0.31 -6.64
N TYR A 158 7.84 -1.07 -6.10
CA TYR A 158 7.98 -1.81 -4.86
C TYR A 158 7.61 -3.28 -5.08
N THR A 159 8.37 -4.17 -4.44
CA THR A 159 8.07 -5.60 -4.44
C THR A 159 8.02 -6.14 -3.02
N LEU A 160 6.96 -6.89 -2.74
CA LEU A 160 6.71 -7.56 -1.47
C LEU A 160 7.17 -9.01 -1.56
N TYR A 161 8.11 -9.40 -0.72
CA TYR A 161 8.69 -10.74 -0.67
C TYR A 161 8.29 -11.46 0.61
N ASN A 162 7.96 -12.75 0.53
CA ASN A 162 7.87 -13.60 1.73
C ASN A 162 9.27 -13.97 2.27
N ALA A 163 9.30 -14.54 3.48
CA ALA A 163 10.54 -15.01 4.12
C ALA A 163 10.99 -16.41 3.69
N SER A 164 10.35 -17.01 2.68
CA SER A 164 10.77 -18.32 2.17
C SER A 164 12.20 -18.28 1.63
N ARG A 165 12.84 -19.46 1.50
CA ARG A 165 14.19 -19.57 0.93
C ARG A 165 14.27 -18.99 -0.49
N GLU A 166 13.20 -19.17 -1.27
CA GLU A 166 13.07 -18.70 -2.64
C GLU A 166 12.74 -17.20 -2.72
N LYS A 167 12.29 -16.59 -1.61
CA LYS A 167 11.84 -15.19 -1.53
C LYS A 167 10.83 -14.88 -2.63
N GLN A 168 9.68 -15.54 -2.56
CA GLN A 168 8.64 -15.38 -3.56
C GLN A 168 8.06 -13.97 -3.53
N GLU A 169 7.81 -13.36 -4.69
CA GLU A 169 7.07 -12.10 -4.76
C GLU A 169 5.58 -12.36 -4.52
N MET A 170 5.06 -11.78 -3.44
CA MET A 170 3.67 -11.94 -3.01
C MET A 170 2.77 -10.82 -3.55
N ALA A 171 3.37 -9.69 -3.91
CA ALA A 171 2.74 -8.55 -4.56
C ALA A 171 3.81 -7.63 -5.14
N ALA A 172 3.46 -6.86 -6.15
CA ALA A 172 4.25 -5.71 -6.55
C ALA A 172 3.35 -4.49 -6.77
N PHE A 173 3.92 -3.31 -6.56
CA PHE A 173 3.24 -2.02 -6.63
C PHE A 173 4.08 -1.05 -7.44
N VAL A 174 3.46 -0.35 -8.38
CA VAL A 174 4.11 0.61 -9.25
C VAL A 174 3.35 1.92 -9.16
N TYR A 175 3.99 2.93 -8.60
CA TYR A 175 3.45 4.29 -8.61
C TYR A 175 3.80 5.01 -9.90
N ASP A 176 2.80 5.71 -10.44
CA ASP A 176 3.04 6.75 -11.43
C ASP A 176 3.64 7.96 -10.71
N ILE A 177 4.95 8.16 -10.88
CA ILE A 177 5.65 9.33 -10.37
C ILE A 177 5.75 10.34 -11.51
N PRO A 178 4.87 11.37 -11.54
CA PRO A 178 4.93 12.39 -12.57
C PRO A 178 6.28 13.10 -12.52
N SER A 179 6.81 13.45 -13.70
CA SER A 179 8.04 14.22 -13.82
C SER A 179 7.94 15.57 -13.12
N LEU A 180 9.05 16.13 -12.67
CA LEU A 180 9.07 17.46 -12.03
C LEU A 180 8.40 18.53 -12.92
N THR A 181 8.60 18.44 -14.24
CA THR A 181 7.97 19.35 -15.21
C THR A 181 6.44 19.21 -15.21
N GLN A 182 5.91 17.99 -15.13
CA GLN A 182 4.46 17.76 -14.99
C GLN A 182 3.96 18.26 -13.64
N GLN A 183 4.69 18.02 -12.55
CA GLN A 183 4.30 18.51 -11.22
C GLN A 183 4.20 20.04 -11.15
N ILE A 184 5.11 20.76 -11.82
CA ILE A 184 5.09 22.23 -11.89
C ILE A 184 3.90 22.74 -12.72
N LYS A 185 3.61 22.09 -13.85
CA LYS A 185 2.52 22.50 -14.76
C LYS A 185 1.14 22.14 -14.21
N GLU A 186 0.96 20.90 -13.76
CA GLU A 186 -0.32 20.29 -13.43
C GLU A 186 -0.59 20.23 -11.91
N GLY A 187 0.39 20.59 -11.07
CA GLY A 187 0.33 20.39 -9.62
C GLY A 187 0.74 18.96 -9.24
N GLN A 188 0.59 18.57 -7.96
CA GLN A 188 0.73 17.16 -7.57
C GLN A 188 -0.59 16.42 -7.87
N PRO A 189 -0.65 15.57 -8.90
CA PRO A 189 -1.84 14.76 -9.14
C PRO A 189 -2.05 13.77 -7.99
N PRO A 190 -3.30 13.31 -7.74
CA PRO A 190 -3.56 12.19 -6.86
C PRO A 190 -2.67 11.00 -7.22
N ARG A 191 -2.08 10.35 -6.21
CA ARG A 191 -1.13 9.26 -6.43
C ARG A 191 -1.83 8.10 -7.14
N LYS A 192 -1.42 7.81 -8.38
CA LYS A 192 -1.86 6.62 -9.11
C LYS A 192 -0.90 5.49 -8.83
N MET A 193 -1.45 4.35 -8.48
CA MET A 193 -0.73 3.11 -8.24
C MET A 193 -1.36 2.00 -9.09
N GLN A 194 -0.51 1.18 -9.70
CA GLN A 194 -0.87 -0.15 -10.16
C GLN A 194 -0.36 -1.18 -9.17
N ALA A 195 -1.14 -2.22 -8.94
CA ALA A 195 -0.73 -3.37 -8.14
C ALA A 195 -0.84 -4.63 -8.98
N ILE A 196 -0.03 -5.63 -8.66
CA ILE A 196 -0.16 -6.96 -9.22
C ILE A 196 0.04 -8.00 -8.12
N VAL A 197 -0.87 -8.96 -8.06
CA VAL A 197 -0.87 -10.01 -7.04
C VAL A 197 -1.17 -11.36 -7.69
N PRO A 198 -0.61 -12.46 -7.16
CA PRO A 198 -0.99 -13.80 -7.59
C PRO A 198 -2.48 -14.06 -7.34
N LYS A 199 -3.18 -14.62 -8.33
CA LYS A 199 -4.50 -15.20 -8.12
C LYS A 199 -4.29 -16.43 -7.26
N SER A 200 -4.79 -16.41 -6.02
CA SER A 200 -4.74 -17.59 -5.17
C SER A 200 -5.35 -18.76 -5.94
N SER A 201 -4.59 -19.86 -6.06
CA SER A 201 -5.23 -21.14 -6.34
C SER A 201 -6.16 -21.36 -5.17
N THR A 202 -7.46 -21.17 -5.37
CA THR A 202 -8.41 -21.92 -4.56
C THR A 202 -7.89 -23.34 -4.60
N ALA A 203 -7.41 -23.83 -3.46
CA ALA A 203 -7.40 -25.25 -3.22
C ALA A 203 -8.89 -25.63 -3.27
N THR A 204 -9.39 -25.83 -4.50
CA THR A 204 -10.65 -26.49 -4.73
C THR A 204 -10.53 -27.74 -3.90
N SER A 205 -11.36 -27.82 -2.87
CA SER A 205 -11.43 -28.95 -1.95
C SER A 205 -12.10 -30.10 -2.71
N GLY A 206 -11.42 -30.56 -3.75
CA GLY A 206 -11.85 -31.53 -4.74
C GLY A 206 -10.58 -32.09 -5.35
N LYS A 207 -10.13 -33.21 -4.77
CA LYS A 207 -9.18 -34.20 -5.29
C LYS A 207 -8.58 -33.88 -6.67
N GLU A 208 -7.58 -33.01 -6.72
CA GLU A 208 -6.64 -32.99 -7.83
C GLU A 208 -5.24 -33.00 -7.25
N ASN A 209 -4.50 -34.06 -7.58
CA ASN A 209 -3.07 -34.19 -7.32
C ASN A 209 -2.38 -33.00 -8.00
N SER A 210 -2.23 -31.88 -7.28
CA SER A 210 -1.38 -30.78 -7.71
C SER A 210 0.04 -31.29 -7.83
N THR A 211 0.41 -31.67 -9.06
CA THR A 211 1.74 -32.14 -9.40
C THR A 211 2.75 -31.07 -9.00
N ARG A 212 3.86 -31.48 -8.37
CA ARG A 212 4.99 -30.63 -7.95
C ARG A 212 5.45 -29.64 -9.04
N SER A 213 5.19 -29.93 -10.31
CA SER A 213 5.37 -29.06 -11.47
C SER A 213 4.50 -27.79 -11.45
N SER A 214 3.20 -27.84 -11.14
CA SER A 214 2.31 -26.66 -11.19
C SER A 214 2.68 -25.63 -10.11
N ILE A 215 3.08 -26.11 -8.93
CA ILE A 215 3.61 -25.29 -7.82
C ILE A 215 4.92 -24.61 -8.25
N ASN A 216 5.83 -25.32 -8.92
CA ASN A 216 7.08 -24.77 -9.41
C ASN A 216 6.88 -23.76 -10.56
N TYR A 217 5.94 -24.01 -11.48
CA TYR A 217 5.58 -23.07 -12.54
C TYR A 217 4.94 -21.79 -11.99
N GLN A 218 4.11 -21.89 -10.95
CA GLN A 218 3.55 -20.72 -10.26
C GLN A 218 4.62 -19.94 -9.49
N ALA A 219 5.54 -20.61 -8.80
CA ALA A 219 6.65 -19.97 -8.11
C ALA A 219 7.62 -19.25 -9.08
N ALA A 220 7.86 -19.81 -10.27
CA ALA A 220 8.75 -19.21 -11.26
C ALA A 220 8.17 -17.91 -11.88
N ASN A 221 6.87 -17.90 -12.21
CA ASN A 221 6.20 -16.71 -12.77
C ASN A 221 5.85 -15.66 -11.71
N ALA A 222 5.59 -16.09 -10.46
CA ALA A 222 5.36 -15.17 -9.36
C ALA A 222 6.61 -14.35 -9.00
N ASN A 223 7.80 -14.66 -9.51
CA ASN A 223 9.02 -13.90 -9.20
C ASN A 223 9.35 -12.78 -10.19
N ARG A 224 8.43 -12.45 -11.10
CA ARG A 224 8.59 -11.42 -12.14
C ARG A 224 7.34 -10.54 -12.24
N LEU A 225 6.71 -10.22 -11.10
CA LEU A 225 5.39 -9.59 -11.10
C LEU A 225 5.37 -8.26 -11.86
N ILE A 226 6.35 -7.38 -11.62
CA ILE A 226 6.42 -6.08 -12.31
C ILE A 226 6.59 -6.26 -13.82
N GLU A 227 7.36 -7.24 -14.27
CA GLU A 227 7.53 -7.51 -15.70
C GLU A 227 6.24 -8.04 -16.33
N HIS A 228 5.51 -8.90 -15.62
CA HIS A 228 4.20 -9.38 -16.07
C HIS A 228 3.17 -8.24 -16.16
N LEU A 229 3.21 -7.29 -15.22
CA LEU A 229 2.39 -6.09 -15.24
C LEU A 229 2.72 -5.23 -16.47
N HIS A 230 3.99 -4.89 -16.68
CA HIS A 230 4.44 -4.05 -17.80
C HIS A 230 4.17 -4.68 -19.17
N ASN A 231 4.41 -5.98 -19.31
CA ASN A 231 4.24 -6.70 -20.58
C ASN A 231 2.78 -7.11 -20.83
N GLY A 232 1.85 -6.84 -19.91
CA GLY A 232 0.45 -7.27 -20.02
C GLY A 232 0.25 -8.80 -20.01
N THR A 233 1.25 -9.56 -19.58
CA THR A 233 1.22 -11.05 -19.62
C THR A 233 0.54 -11.66 -18.40
N TRP A 234 0.19 -10.84 -17.42
CA TRP A 234 -0.42 -11.25 -16.15
C TRP A 234 -1.70 -12.09 -16.29
N LYS A 235 -2.51 -11.84 -17.33
CA LYS A 235 -3.74 -12.61 -17.63
C LYS A 235 -3.47 -14.09 -17.85
N HIS A 236 -2.36 -14.42 -18.48
CA HIS A 236 -1.97 -15.78 -18.83
C HIS A 236 -1.23 -16.50 -17.68
N GLN A 237 -0.90 -15.79 -16.60
CA GLN A 237 0.00 -16.25 -15.54
C GLN A 237 -0.71 -16.45 -14.19
N LYS A 238 -2.05 -16.52 -14.20
CA LYS A 238 -2.87 -16.55 -12.97
C LYS A 238 -2.50 -15.41 -12.02
N LEU A 239 -2.31 -14.21 -12.57
CA LEU A 239 -2.08 -12.98 -11.81
C LEU A 239 -3.29 -12.06 -11.99
N VAL A 240 -3.46 -11.13 -11.07
CA VAL A 240 -4.47 -10.07 -11.14
C VAL A 240 -3.75 -8.73 -11.06
N ALA A 241 -3.89 -7.92 -12.11
CA ALA A 241 -3.48 -6.52 -12.09
C ALA A 241 -4.63 -5.65 -11.58
N LEU A 242 -4.29 -4.67 -10.77
CA LEU A 242 -5.22 -3.67 -10.23
C LEU A 242 -4.67 -2.27 -10.47
N GLN A 243 -5.55 -1.29 -10.47
CA GLN A 243 -5.20 0.12 -10.59
C GLN A 243 -5.98 0.95 -9.58
N THR A 244 -5.44 2.14 -9.30
CA THR A 244 -6.16 3.12 -8.47
C THR A 244 -7.45 3.54 -9.17
N LYS A 245 -8.57 3.35 -8.48
CA LYS A 245 -9.88 3.79 -8.93
C LYS A 245 -9.91 5.32 -9.03
N PRO A 246 -10.28 5.89 -10.19
CA PRO A 246 -10.43 7.33 -10.31
C PRO A 246 -11.61 7.82 -9.45
N PRO A 247 -11.49 8.98 -8.78
CA PRO A 247 -12.59 9.56 -8.04
C PRO A 247 -13.74 9.94 -8.99
N LYS A 248 -14.98 9.79 -8.52
CA LYS A 248 -16.17 10.20 -9.27
C LYS A 248 -16.52 11.64 -8.94
N PHE A 249 -16.93 12.40 -9.93
CA PHE A 249 -17.46 13.75 -9.72
C PHE A 249 -18.90 13.67 -9.21
N HIS A 250 -19.17 14.28 -8.07
CA HIS A 250 -20.49 14.34 -7.43
C HIS A 250 -20.63 15.64 -6.64
N GLU A 251 -21.76 16.36 -6.80
CA GLU A 251 -22.04 17.63 -6.11
C GLU A 251 -20.89 18.66 -6.18
N GLY A 252 -20.30 18.83 -7.36
CA GLY A 252 -19.23 19.80 -7.56
C GLY A 252 -17.85 19.34 -7.10
N GLN A 253 -17.69 18.09 -6.63
CA GLN A 253 -16.45 17.60 -6.04
C GLN A 253 -16.09 16.18 -6.50
N TYR A 254 -14.79 15.89 -6.58
CA TYR A 254 -14.28 14.55 -6.89
C TYR A 254 -14.15 13.74 -5.60
N ARG A 255 -14.77 12.55 -5.55
CA ARG A 255 -14.90 11.76 -4.33
C ARG A 255 -14.78 10.26 -4.57
N LEU A 256 -14.38 9.53 -3.52
CA LEU A 256 -14.45 8.07 -3.44
C LEU A 256 -15.43 7.66 -2.34
N ASN A 257 -16.20 6.59 -2.57
CA ASN A 257 -17.13 6.05 -1.60
C ASN A 257 -16.46 4.93 -0.79
N PHE A 258 -16.20 5.20 0.49
CA PHE A 258 -15.60 4.24 1.42
C PHE A 258 -16.64 3.61 2.36
N SER A 259 -17.93 3.71 2.04
CA SER A 259 -19.04 3.14 2.84
C SER A 259 -18.97 3.52 4.32
N GLY A 260 -18.58 4.78 4.59
CA GLY A 260 -18.42 5.29 5.97
C GLY A 260 -17.18 4.80 6.71
N ARG A 261 -16.20 4.16 6.05
CA ARG A 261 -14.94 3.69 6.67
C ARG A 261 -13.86 4.77 6.77
N VAL A 262 -13.97 5.84 5.98
CA VAL A 262 -13.03 6.98 6.00
C VAL A 262 -13.76 8.22 6.43
N HIS A 263 -13.12 9.03 7.26
CA HIS A 263 -13.69 10.30 7.73
C HIS A 263 -12.77 11.49 7.49
N THR A 264 -11.49 11.25 7.17
CA THR A 264 -10.50 12.30 7.01
C THR A 264 -9.98 12.36 5.56
N ALA A 265 -10.12 13.52 4.91
CA ALA A 265 -9.56 13.74 3.58
C ALA A 265 -8.03 13.57 3.60
N SER A 266 -7.49 12.81 2.66
CA SER A 266 -6.06 12.56 2.56
C SER A 266 -5.67 12.11 1.16
N VAL A 267 -4.50 12.54 0.68
CA VAL A 267 -3.85 11.98 -0.52
C VAL A 267 -3.53 10.48 -0.40
N LYS A 268 -3.60 9.95 0.84
CA LYS A 268 -3.42 8.53 1.14
C LYS A 268 -4.65 7.69 0.84
N ASN A 269 -5.84 8.29 0.80
CA ASN A 269 -7.09 7.59 0.55
C ASN A 269 -7.07 7.03 -0.88
N MET A 270 -7.24 5.70 -1.02
CA MET A 270 -7.26 5.04 -2.32
C MET A 270 -8.19 3.83 -2.30
N GLN A 271 -8.67 3.48 -3.48
CA GLN A 271 -9.27 2.18 -3.78
C GLN A 271 -8.50 1.57 -4.93
N LEU A 272 -8.21 0.26 -4.86
CA LEU A 272 -7.67 -0.50 -5.98
C LEU A 272 -8.79 -1.33 -6.59
N GLU A 273 -9.00 -1.17 -7.88
CA GLU A 273 -9.97 -1.92 -8.67
C GLU A 273 -9.29 -2.78 -9.73
N ASP A 274 -9.92 -3.91 -10.07
CA ASP A 274 -9.49 -4.76 -11.18
C ASP A 274 -9.98 -4.22 -12.54
N GLU A 275 -9.75 -4.99 -13.61
CA GLU A 275 -10.21 -4.62 -14.97
C GLU A 275 -11.74 -4.55 -15.10
N GLN A 276 -12.48 -5.22 -14.21
CA GLN A 276 -13.94 -5.20 -14.20
C GLN A 276 -14.49 -4.01 -13.39
N GLY A 277 -13.62 -3.20 -12.78
CA GLY A 277 -14.00 -2.08 -11.92
C GLY A 277 -14.44 -2.51 -10.52
N GLU A 278 -14.19 -3.77 -10.13
CA GLU A 278 -14.47 -4.26 -8.80
C GLU A 278 -13.38 -3.76 -7.83
N VAL A 279 -13.77 -3.00 -6.80
CA VAL A 279 -12.83 -2.56 -5.77
C VAL A 279 -12.45 -3.74 -4.90
N LEU A 280 -11.17 -4.14 -4.89
CA LEU A 280 -10.67 -5.31 -4.14
C LEU A 280 -9.85 -4.92 -2.90
N LEU A 281 -9.41 -3.66 -2.81
CA LEU A 281 -8.73 -3.09 -1.65
C LEU A 281 -9.14 -1.64 -1.47
N GLN A 282 -9.41 -1.23 -0.23
CA GLN A 282 -9.64 0.15 0.15
C GLN A 282 -8.76 0.52 1.34
N PHE A 283 -8.14 1.69 1.25
CA PHE A 283 -7.25 2.22 2.26
C PHE A 283 -7.53 3.70 2.47
N GLY A 284 -7.55 4.15 3.72
CA GLY A 284 -7.82 5.56 3.98
C GLY A 284 -7.74 5.97 5.43
N LYS A 285 -7.48 7.27 5.61
CA LYS A 285 -7.19 7.89 6.90
C LYS A 285 -8.46 8.01 7.75
N VAL A 286 -8.38 7.51 8.97
CA VAL A 286 -9.43 7.67 9.97
C VAL A 286 -9.00 8.73 10.99
N ASP A 287 -7.74 8.67 11.43
CA ASP A 287 -7.11 9.61 12.37
C ASP A 287 -5.65 9.89 11.95
N GLU A 288 -4.91 10.73 12.68
CA GLU A 288 -3.51 11.09 12.39
C GLU A 288 -2.62 9.87 12.17
N GLU A 289 -2.72 8.90 13.06
CA GLU A 289 -1.88 7.70 13.09
C GLU A 289 -2.63 6.42 12.69
N ARG A 290 -3.91 6.54 12.30
CA ARG A 290 -4.81 5.40 12.16
C ARG A 290 -5.53 5.40 10.82
N PHE A 291 -5.48 4.25 10.14
CA PHE A 291 -5.96 4.07 8.79
C PHE A 291 -6.76 2.76 8.73
N HIS A 292 -7.90 2.76 8.04
CA HIS A 292 -8.55 1.50 7.70
C HIS A 292 -7.83 0.90 6.48
N LEU A 293 -7.84 -0.42 6.39
CA LEU A 293 -7.32 -1.19 5.27
C LEU A 293 -8.22 -2.40 5.09
N ASP A 294 -9.18 -2.33 4.18
CA ASP A 294 -10.10 -3.44 3.95
C ASP A 294 -9.81 -4.08 2.61
N TYR A 295 -9.85 -5.41 2.56
CA TYR A 295 -9.44 -6.18 1.38
C TYR A 295 -10.33 -7.40 1.18
N LYS A 296 -10.34 -7.92 -0.05
CA LYS A 296 -10.94 -9.21 -0.40
C LYS A 296 -10.05 -9.93 -1.40
N ALA A 297 -10.49 -11.10 -1.84
CA ALA A 297 -9.79 -11.85 -2.88
C ALA A 297 -9.45 -10.95 -4.09
N PRO A 298 -8.24 -11.07 -4.67
CA PRO A 298 -7.19 -12.06 -4.39
C PRO A 298 -6.15 -11.62 -3.33
N PHE A 299 -6.36 -10.51 -2.61
CA PHE A 299 -5.41 -10.09 -1.58
C PHE A 299 -5.42 -11.05 -0.38
N THR A 300 -4.24 -11.23 0.21
CA THR A 300 -4.04 -11.78 1.55
C THR A 300 -3.83 -10.61 2.51
N ALA A 301 -3.91 -10.85 3.83
CA ALA A 301 -3.55 -9.81 4.79
C ALA A 301 -2.13 -9.29 4.53
N PHE A 302 -1.20 -10.19 4.21
CA PHE A 302 0.19 -9.86 3.91
C PHE A 302 0.33 -8.93 2.70
N SER A 303 -0.33 -9.22 1.57
CA SER A 303 -0.26 -8.37 0.38
C SER A 303 -1.01 -7.05 0.55
N ALA A 304 -2.16 -7.06 1.25
CA ALA A 304 -2.88 -5.83 1.59
C ALA A 304 -2.03 -4.91 2.48
N PHE A 305 -1.33 -5.46 3.48
CA PHE A 305 -0.45 -4.68 4.34
C PHE A 305 0.73 -4.08 3.55
N GLY A 306 1.28 -4.82 2.58
CA GLY A 306 2.25 -4.30 1.63
C GLY A 306 1.78 -3.05 0.89
N ALA A 307 0.53 -3.03 0.40
CA ALA A 307 -0.05 -1.87 -0.27
C ALA A 307 -0.14 -0.65 0.66
N ALA A 308 -0.53 -0.83 1.93
CA ALA A 308 -0.55 0.25 2.90
C ALA A 308 0.85 0.77 3.23
N LEU A 309 1.84 -0.11 3.41
CA LEU A 309 3.24 0.28 3.64
C LEU A 309 3.80 1.09 2.47
N CYS A 310 3.49 0.72 1.23
CA CYS A 310 3.79 1.52 0.04
C CYS A 310 3.21 2.93 0.12
N GLN A 311 2.04 3.11 0.74
CA GLN A 311 1.38 4.42 0.82
C GLN A 311 1.88 5.32 1.95
N PHE A 312 2.51 4.73 2.98
CA PHE A 312 3.27 5.49 3.97
C PHE A 312 4.64 5.92 3.46
N ASP A 313 5.15 5.22 2.45
CA ASP A 313 6.47 5.48 1.92
C ASP A 313 6.54 6.63 0.93
N MET A 314 5.50 6.76 0.11
CA MET A 314 5.27 7.87 -0.82
C MET A 314 4.70 9.09 -0.12
#